data_AF-A0A7D9I3I9-F1
#
_entry.id   AF-A0A7D9I3I9-F1
#
_cell.length_a   1.000
_cell.length_b   1.000
_cell.length_c   1.000
_cell.angle_alpha   90.00
_cell.angle_beta   90.00
_cell.angle_gamma   90.00
#
_symmetry.space_group_name_H-M   'P 1'
#
loop_
_entity.id
_entity.type
_entity.pdbx_description
1 polymer ?
#
loop_
_entity_poly.entity_id
_entity_poly.type
_entity_poly.pdbx_seq_one_letter_code
_entity_poly.pdbx_strand_id
1 'polypeptide(L)'
;GRVLYFVSFLFIVCGPAFVKYFLLDKTTVLRALIIPNGLKELAKTNDVFYPLFLHGLYTAIGPWLVAELTTGHIGVVFLHGLYLKGKWIPEPTVYAYGLFQNLLFQLPSTVYLASYLGQKKSETTSYSNGVSKSNHALKDEHKWGICWRICMNFMLLITFILQLYGSLSFWQAYGFMAFVFSPVKTWSLFLLIFLVRKVRKIVAS
;
A
#
# COMPACT_ATOMS: atom_id res chain seq x y z
N GLY A 1 12.02 -16.59 5.48
CA GLY A 1 12.05 -15.64 4.36
C GLY A 1 10.90 -15.85 3.39
N ARG A 2 11.01 -16.80 2.46
CA ARG A 2 10.06 -17.03 1.36
C ARG A 2 8.60 -17.21 1.80
N VAL A 3 8.35 -18.16 2.70
CA VAL A 3 6.99 -18.44 3.21
C VAL A 3 6.37 -17.19 3.84
N LEU A 4 7.14 -16.48 4.67
CA LEU A 4 6.67 -15.27 5.36
C LEU A 4 6.31 -14.15 4.38
N TYR A 5 7.09 -13.97 3.31
CA TYR A 5 6.74 -13.05 2.22
C TYR A 5 5.39 -13.42 1.58
N PHE A 6 5.22 -14.67 1.14
CA PHE A 6 3.98 -15.09 0.46
C PHE A 6 2.76 -15.02 1.39
N VAL A 7 2.92 -15.35 2.67
CA VAL A 7 1.87 -15.14 3.67
C VAL A 7 1.53 -13.65 3.78
N SER A 8 2.53 -12.76 3.91
CA SER A 8 2.30 -11.31 3.95
C SER A 8 1.60 -10.81 2.68
N PHE A 9 1.99 -11.32 1.51
CA PHE A 9 1.44 -10.94 0.22
C PHE A 9 -0.03 -11.36 0.10
N LEU A 10 -0.36 -12.59 0.52
CA LEU A 10 -1.73 -13.08 0.56
C LEU A 10 -2.61 -12.20 1.45
N PHE A 11 -2.15 -11.82 2.64
CA PHE A 11 -2.95 -10.98 3.53
C PHE A 11 -3.04 -9.53 3.07
N ILE A 12 -1.93 -8.91 2.68
CA ILE A 12 -1.84 -7.46 2.42
C ILE A 12 -2.31 -7.12 1.00
N VAL A 13 -1.96 -7.93 0.00
CA VAL A 13 -2.30 -7.67 -1.42
C VAL A 13 -3.55 -8.43 -1.83
N CYS A 14 -3.61 -9.73 -1.55
CA CYS A 14 -4.79 -10.53 -1.93
C CYS A 14 -5.98 -10.31 -0.99
N GLY A 15 -5.78 -9.91 0.27
CA GLY A 15 -6.86 -9.64 1.22
C GLY A 15 -7.88 -8.60 0.73
N PRO A 16 -7.47 -7.38 0.35
CA PRO A 16 -8.37 -6.39 -0.24
C PRO A 16 -9.05 -6.88 -1.53
N ALA A 17 -8.35 -7.65 -2.37
CA ALA A 17 -8.91 -8.22 -3.58
C ALA A 17 -9.96 -9.31 -3.28
N PHE A 18 -9.72 -10.13 -2.27
CA PHE A 18 -10.67 -11.11 -1.77
C PHE A 18 -11.94 -10.43 -1.27
N VAL A 19 -11.80 -9.33 -0.50
CA VAL A 19 -12.95 -8.51 -0.08
C VAL A 19 -13.73 -8.01 -1.30
N LYS A 20 -13.02 -7.51 -2.32
CA LYS A 20 -13.64 -6.98 -3.54
C LYS A 20 -14.42 -8.03 -4.33
N TYR A 21 -13.80 -9.15 -4.65
CA TYR A 21 -14.36 -10.12 -5.60
C TYR A 21 -15.29 -11.14 -4.94
N PHE A 22 -15.03 -11.53 -3.69
CA PHE A 22 -15.81 -12.58 -3.03
C PHE A 22 -16.80 -12.05 -2.01
N LEU A 23 -16.43 -11.00 -1.25
CA LEU A 23 -17.24 -10.57 -0.13
C LEU A 23 -18.23 -9.45 -0.47
N LEU A 24 -17.91 -8.56 -1.44
CA LEU A 24 -18.88 -7.56 -1.90
C LEU A 24 -20.10 -8.20 -2.59
N ASP A 25 -19.91 -9.33 -3.27
CA ASP A 25 -20.98 -10.08 -3.93
C ASP A 25 -21.91 -10.78 -2.90
N LYS A 26 -21.35 -11.26 -1.79
CA LYS A 26 -22.09 -11.89 -0.68
C LYS A 26 -22.35 -10.91 0.47
N THR A 27 -23.22 -9.93 0.24
CA THR A 27 -23.60 -8.90 1.23
C THR A 27 -24.04 -9.43 2.60
N THR A 28 -24.57 -10.66 2.68
CA THR A 28 -24.98 -11.31 3.93
C THR A 28 -23.77 -11.80 4.75
N VAL A 29 -22.76 -12.37 4.09
CA VAL A 29 -21.50 -12.83 4.73
C VAL A 29 -20.65 -11.64 5.18
N LEU A 30 -20.63 -10.57 4.39
CA LEU A 30 -19.92 -9.32 4.68
C LEU A 30 -20.47 -8.59 5.93
N ARG A 31 -21.72 -8.87 6.34
CA ARG A 31 -22.33 -8.32 7.56
C ARG A 31 -21.94 -9.12 8.81
N ALA A 32 -21.65 -10.41 8.65
CA ALA A 32 -21.19 -11.29 9.72
C ALA A 32 -19.68 -11.17 9.99
N LEU A 33 -18.88 -10.82 8.96
CA LEU A 33 -17.44 -10.62 9.12
C LEU A 33 -17.13 -9.19 9.60
N ILE A 34 -16.31 -9.06 10.65
CA ILE A 34 -15.83 -7.77 11.19
C ILE A 34 -14.79 -7.16 10.23
N ILE A 35 -15.25 -6.72 9.06
CA ILE A 35 -14.41 -6.03 8.09
C ILE A 35 -14.52 -4.53 8.32
N PRO A 36 -13.41 -3.81 8.50
CA PRO A 36 -13.42 -2.36 8.66
C PRO A 36 -14.16 -1.71 7.50
N ASN A 37 -15.07 -0.77 7.81
CA ASN A 37 -15.84 -0.05 6.79
C ASN A 37 -14.94 0.62 5.75
N GLY A 38 -13.75 1.08 6.16
CA GLY A 38 -12.74 1.63 5.26
C GLY A 38 -12.24 0.67 4.19
N LEU A 39 -12.05 -0.61 4.53
CA LEU A 39 -11.58 -1.62 3.57
C LEU A 39 -12.65 -1.96 2.54
N LYS A 40 -13.93 -1.93 2.95
CA LYS A 40 -15.08 -2.12 2.03
C LYS A 40 -15.14 -1.00 1.00
N GLU A 41 -14.95 0.24 1.42
CA GLU A 41 -14.98 1.40 0.50
C GLU A 41 -13.75 1.46 -0.40
N LEU A 42 -12.57 1.06 0.10
CA LEU A 42 -11.38 0.88 -0.73
C LEU A 42 -11.63 -0.14 -1.85
N ALA A 43 -12.21 -1.30 -1.52
CA ALA A 43 -12.51 -2.34 -2.50
C ALA A 43 -13.49 -1.90 -3.60
N LYS A 44 -14.44 -1.02 -3.25
CA LYS A 44 -15.41 -0.44 -4.22
C LYS A 44 -14.80 0.64 -5.11
N THR A 45 -13.82 1.38 -4.60
CA THR A 45 -13.19 2.50 -5.32
C THR A 45 -12.14 1.98 -6.31
N ASN A 46 -12.58 1.52 -7.49
CA ASN A 46 -11.75 0.97 -8.57
C ASN A 46 -10.49 1.79 -8.85
N ASP A 47 -10.69 3.11 -8.91
CA ASP A 47 -9.70 4.11 -9.24
C ASP A 47 -8.48 4.17 -8.32
N VAL A 48 -8.63 3.70 -7.09
CA VAL A 48 -7.60 3.67 -6.04
C VAL A 48 -7.17 2.22 -5.80
N PHE A 49 -8.12 1.28 -5.86
CA PHE A 49 -7.89 -0.14 -5.67
C PHE A 49 -6.95 -0.73 -6.73
N TYR A 50 -7.21 -0.50 -8.03
CA TYR A 50 -6.43 -1.16 -9.08
C TYR A 50 -4.96 -0.74 -9.08
N PRO A 51 -4.60 0.56 -8.99
CA PRO A 51 -3.20 0.95 -8.92
C PRO A 51 -2.46 0.35 -7.71
N LEU A 52 -3.13 0.28 -6.54
CA LEU A 52 -2.58 -0.31 -5.32
C LEU A 52 -2.38 -1.83 -5.44
N PHE A 53 -3.35 -2.53 -6.03
CA PHE A 53 -3.31 -3.97 -6.25
C PHE A 53 -2.27 -4.36 -7.31
N LEU A 54 -2.24 -3.63 -8.43
CA LEU A 54 -1.26 -3.84 -9.50
C LEU A 54 0.16 -3.60 -9.00
N HIS A 55 0.37 -2.60 -8.15
CA HIS A 55 1.66 -2.40 -7.50
C HIS A 55 2.05 -3.59 -6.63
N GLY A 56 1.14 -4.09 -5.80
CA GLY A 56 1.37 -5.29 -4.99
C GLY A 56 1.71 -6.51 -5.86
N LEU A 57 0.94 -6.77 -6.92
CA LEU A 57 1.19 -7.87 -7.85
C LEU A 57 2.55 -7.72 -8.56
N TYR A 58 2.90 -6.49 -8.93
CA TYR A 58 4.18 -6.17 -9.54
C TYR A 58 5.35 -6.50 -8.60
N THR A 59 5.24 -6.25 -7.29
CA THR A 59 6.32 -6.63 -6.37
C THR A 59 6.51 -8.14 -6.29
N ALA A 60 5.48 -8.96 -6.52
CA ALA A 60 5.65 -10.41 -6.52
C ALA A 60 6.32 -10.93 -7.81
N ILE A 61 5.98 -10.36 -8.97
CA ILE A 61 6.32 -10.95 -10.28
C ILE A 61 7.40 -10.16 -11.03
N GLY A 62 7.36 -8.85 -10.95
CA GLY A 62 8.14 -7.94 -11.79
C GLY A 62 9.61 -7.80 -11.34
N PRO A 63 10.44 -7.16 -12.17
CA PRO A 63 11.79 -6.77 -11.79
C PRO A 63 11.76 -5.64 -10.76
N TRP A 64 12.49 -5.83 -9.67
CA TRP A 64 12.59 -4.89 -8.56
C TRP A 64 13.58 -3.77 -8.86
N LEU A 65 14.64 -4.15 -9.56
CA LEU A 65 15.76 -3.29 -9.89
C LEU A 65 16.38 -3.73 -11.21
N VAL A 66 16.65 -2.78 -12.10
CA VAL A 66 17.57 -2.96 -13.22
C VAL A 66 18.75 -2.02 -12.99
N ALA A 67 19.94 -2.56 -12.81
CA ALA A 67 21.12 -1.76 -12.50
C ALA A 67 22.41 -2.43 -12.95
N GLU A 68 23.49 -1.66 -12.99
CA GLU A 68 24.84 -2.21 -13.16
C GLU A 68 25.30 -2.79 -11.81
N LEU A 69 25.29 -4.12 -11.69
CA LEU A 69 25.59 -4.81 -10.43
C LEU A 69 27.06 -5.19 -10.29
N THR A 70 27.75 -5.31 -11.41
CA THR A 70 29.19 -5.56 -11.50
C THR A 70 29.73 -4.71 -12.62
N THR A 71 31.00 -4.30 -12.54
CA THR A 71 31.67 -3.43 -13.52
C THR A 71 31.38 -3.88 -14.97
N GLY A 72 30.67 -3.02 -15.71
CA GLY A 72 30.28 -3.20 -17.11
C GLY A 72 29.10 -4.14 -17.37
N HIS A 73 28.40 -4.64 -16.34
CA HIS A 73 27.33 -5.63 -16.54
C HIS A 73 26.03 -5.24 -15.84
N ILE A 74 24.98 -5.11 -16.65
CA ILE A 74 23.62 -4.89 -16.22
C ILE A 74 23.04 -6.20 -15.68
N GLY A 75 22.47 -6.13 -14.49
CA GLY A 75 21.70 -7.20 -13.88
C GLY A 75 20.28 -6.75 -13.56
N VAL A 76 19.39 -7.74 -13.45
CA VAL A 76 17.98 -7.53 -13.11
C VAL A 76 17.67 -8.31 -11.85
N VAL A 77 17.30 -7.61 -10.79
CA VAL A 77 16.91 -8.21 -9.51
C VAL A 77 15.41 -8.49 -9.54
N PHE A 78 15.04 -9.72 -9.24
CA PHE A 78 13.68 -10.15 -8.98
C PHE A 78 13.54 -10.58 -7.52
N LEU A 79 12.31 -10.66 -7.03
CA LEU A 79 12.02 -11.27 -5.73
C LEU A 79 12.62 -12.68 -5.59
N HIS A 80 12.59 -13.43 -6.69
CA HIS A 80 13.00 -14.84 -6.74
C HIS A 80 14.51 -15.05 -6.85
N GLY A 81 15.26 -13.98 -7.15
CA GLY A 81 16.69 -14.05 -7.38
C GLY A 81 17.19 -12.99 -8.34
N LEU A 82 18.47 -13.07 -8.65
CA LEU A 82 19.17 -12.14 -9.51
C LEU A 82 19.46 -12.76 -10.88
N TYR A 83 19.20 -12.03 -11.95
CA TYR A 83 19.65 -12.38 -13.28
C TYR A 83 20.86 -11.54 -13.67
N LEU A 84 22.01 -12.17 -13.88
CA LEU A 84 23.28 -11.52 -14.19
C LEU A 84 24.04 -12.35 -15.24
N LYS A 85 24.50 -11.69 -16.32
CA LYS A 85 25.31 -12.32 -17.39
C LYS A 85 24.71 -13.62 -17.95
N GLY A 86 23.38 -13.66 -18.15
CA GLY A 86 22.71 -14.85 -18.69
C GLY A 86 22.52 -15.99 -17.69
N LYS A 87 22.89 -15.80 -16.42
CA LYS A 87 22.76 -16.80 -15.36
C LYS A 87 21.78 -16.34 -14.30
N TRP A 88 20.98 -17.30 -13.82
CA TRP A 88 20.07 -17.10 -12.70
C TRP A 88 20.76 -17.45 -11.38
N ILE A 89 20.80 -16.50 -10.46
CA ILE A 89 21.42 -16.64 -9.14
C ILE A 89 20.30 -16.53 -8.10
N PRO A 90 19.91 -17.63 -7.43
CA PRO A 90 18.86 -17.57 -6.44
C PRO A 90 19.33 -16.79 -5.21
N GLU A 91 18.66 -15.69 -4.89
CA GLU A 91 19.04 -14.81 -3.79
C GLU A 91 17.92 -14.77 -2.72
N PRO A 92 18.02 -15.56 -1.63
CA PRO A 92 16.95 -15.67 -0.65
C PRO A 92 16.74 -14.40 0.19
N THR A 93 17.74 -13.52 0.26
CA THR A 93 17.70 -12.27 1.03
C THR A 93 16.68 -11.27 0.46
N VAL A 94 16.43 -11.32 -0.85
CA VAL A 94 15.47 -10.42 -1.52
C VAL A 94 14.04 -10.65 -1.00
N TYR A 95 13.70 -11.87 -0.57
CA TYR A 95 12.41 -12.14 0.07
C TYR A 95 12.24 -11.43 1.42
N ALA A 96 13.30 -11.30 2.20
CA ALA A 96 13.25 -10.54 3.45
C ALA A 96 13.04 -9.05 3.14
N TYR A 97 13.75 -8.53 2.14
CA TYR A 97 13.55 -7.17 1.66
C TYR A 97 12.11 -6.92 1.21
N GLY A 98 11.53 -7.87 0.48
CA GLY A 98 10.16 -7.74 0.03
C GLY A 98 9.12 -7.85 1.12
N LEU A 99 9.40 -8.60 2.18
CA LEU A 99 8.56 -8.59 3.38
C LEU A 99 8.55 -7.20 4.01
N PHE A 100 9.73 -6.58 4.18
CA PHE A 100 9.82 -5.21 4.69
C PHE A 100 9.11 -4.21 3.77
N GLN A 101 9.22 -4.35 2.45
CA GLN A 101 8.48 -3.53 1.49
C GLN A 101 6.96 -3.67 1.68
N ASN A 102 6.44 -4.89 1.84
CA ASN A 102 5.02 -5.12 2.08
C ASN A 102 4.56 -4.53 3.42
N LEU A 103 5.34 -4.70 4.49
CA LEU A 103 4.99 -4.25 5.84
C LEU A 103 5.14 -2.74 6.05
N LEU A 104 6.16 -2.11 5.45
CA LEU A 104 6.48 -0.71 5.68
C LEU A 104 5.85 0.24 4.66
N PHE A 105 5.50 -0.27 3.47
CA PHE A 105 4.90 0.54 2.40
C PHE A 105 3.49 0.08 2.05
N GLN A 106 3.29 -1.19 1.68
CA GLN A 106 1.99 -1.66 1.17
C GLN A 106 0.91 -1.67 2.27
N LEU A 107 1.23 -2.14 3.47
CA LEU A 107 0.28 -2.18 4.58
C LEU A 107 -0.11 -0.77 5.07
N PRO A 108 0.83 0.15 5.39
CA PRO A 108 0.49 1.49 5.83
C PRO A 108 -0.29 2.29 4.79
N SER A 109 0.06 2.17 3.51
CA SER A 109 -0.69 2.83 2.43
C SER A 109 -2.12 2.27 2.30
N THR A 110 -2.30 0.95 2.37
CA THR A 110 -3.63 0.32 2.34
C THR A 110 -4.49 0.76 3.52
N VAL A 111 -3.93 0.77 4.74
CA VAL A 111 -4.63 1.20 5.96
C VAL A 111 -4.98 2.68 5.90
N TYR A 112 -4.08 3.53 5.40
CA TYR A 112 -4.32 4.96 5.22
C TYR A 112 -5.49 5.20 4.26
N LEU A 113 -5.44 4.61 3.07
CA LEU A 113 -6.47 4.78 2.04
C LEU A 113 -7.83 4.25 2.52
N ALA A 114 -7.84 3.07 3.14
CA ALA A 114 -9.04 2.51 3.74
C ALA A 114 -9.62 3.43 4.82
N SER A 115 -8.80 3.91 5.76
CA SER A 115 -9.25 4.79 6.85
C SER A 115 -9.85 6.10 6.34
N TYR A 116 -9.21 6.70 5.33
CA TYR A 116 -9.65 7.98 4.76
C TYR A 116 -10.97 7.85 3.99
N LEU A 117 -11.14 6.77 3.22
CA LEU A 117 -12.40 6.47 2.52
C LEU A 117 -13.52 6.07 3.48
N GLY A 118 -13.19 5.36 4.57
CA GLY A 118 -14.15 4.95 5.59
C GLY A 118 -14.74 6.12 6.38
N GLN A 119 -13.94 7.13 6.70
CA GLN A 119 -14.40 8.33 7.41
C GLN A 119 -15.44 9.12 6.60
N LYS A 120 -15.22 9.33 5.29
CA LYS A 120 -16.17 10.05 4.42
C LYS A 120 -17.58 9.48 4.54
N LYS A 121 -17.72 8.17 4.40
CA LYS A 121 -19.03 7.51 4.46
C LYS A 121 -19.69 7.62 5.83
N SER A 122 -18.90 7.53 6.91
CA SER A 122 -19.42 7.67 8.26
C SER A 122 -19.94 9.08 8.53
N GLU A 123 -19.28 10.10 7.99
CA GLU A 123 -19.72 11.51 8.04
C GLU A 123 -21.02 11.69 7.22
N THR A 124 -21.09 11.19 5.98
CA THR A 124 -22.30 11.30 5.14
C THR A 124 -23.51 10.55 5.73
N THR A 125 -23.30 9.36 6.30
CA THR A 125 -24.38 8.56 6.89
C THR A 125 -24.92 9.19 8.18
N SER A 126 -24.07 9.87 8.94
CA SER A 126 -24.48 10.57 10.18
C SER A 126 -25.32 11.81 9.89
N TYR A 127 -25.07 12.53 8.78
CA TYR A 127 -25.88 13.67 8.34
C TYR A 127 -27.24 13.24 7.80
N SER A 128 -27.30 12.08 7.11
CA SER A 128 -28.52 11.49 6.54
C SER A 128 -29.51 10.99 7.59
N ASN A 129 -29.03 10.44 8.72
CA ASN A 129 -29.88 9.67 9.63
C ASN A 129 -30.50 10.50 10.78
N GLY A 130 -30.31 11.82 10.84
CA GLY A 130 -31.01 12.69 11.81
C GLY A 130 -30.84 12.31 13.29
N VAL A 131 -29.87 11.45 13.63
CA VAL A 131 -29.66 10.99 15.00
C VAL A 131 -28.90 12.08 15.74
N SER A 132 -29.65 12.85 16.53
CA SER A 132 -29.14 13.88 17.43
C SER A 132 -28.29 13.23 18.53
N LYS A 133 -27.03 12.94 18.24
CA LYS A 133 -26.04 12.52 19.24
C LYS A 133 -25.80 13.71 20.18
N SER A 134 -25.80 13.46 21.48
CA SER A 134 -25.49 14.45 22.52
C SER A 134 -24.23 15.26 22.18
N ASN A 135 -24.31 16.59 22.35
CA ASN A 135 -23.23 17.55 22.04
C ASN A 135 -21.88 17.21 22.68
N HIS A 136 -21.85 16.45 23.79
CA HIS A 136 -20.62 16.01 24.45
C HIS A 136 -19.97 14.81 23.74
N ALA A 137 -20.77 13.81 23.35
CA ALA A 137 -20.29 12.64 22.61
C ALA A 137 -19.81 13.00 21.20
N LEU A 138 -20.47 13.96 20.54
CA LEU A 138 -20.03 14.49 19.25
C LEU A 138 -18.68 15.23 19.34
N LYS A 139 -18.42 15.95 20.42
CA LYS A 139 -17.16 16.69 20.62
C LYS A 139 -15.97 15.76 20.83
N ASP A 140 -16.16 14.68 21.58
CA ASP A 140 -15.11 13.69 21.84
C ASP A 140 -14.85 12.79 20.63
N GLU A 141 -15.90 12.37 19.89
CA GLU A 141 -15.72 11.65 18.61
C GLU A 141 -15.01 12.53 17.55
N HIS A 142 -15.31 13.82 17.51
CA HIS A 142 -14.66 14.76 16.58
C HIS A 142 -13.16 14.98 16.91
N LYS A 143 -12.81 15.11 18.20
CA LYS A 143 -11.40 15.19 18.64
C LYS A 143 -10.62 13.91 18.34
N TRP A 144 -11.21 12.75 18.60
CA TRP A 144 -10.61 11.45 18.27
C TRP A 144 -10.42 11.27 16.76
N GLY A 145 -11.40 11.68 15.95
CA GLY A 145 -11.30 11.66 14.48
C GLY A 145 -10.16 12.53 13.95
N ILE A 146 -9.96 13.73 14.51
CA ILE A 146 -8.84 14.62 14.17
C ILE A 146 -7.49 14.00 14.58
N CYS A 147 -7.38 13.52 15.82
CA CYS A 147 -6.16 12.89 16.32
C CYS A 147 -5.77 11.67 15.46
N TRP A 148 -6.75 10.80 15.17
CA TRP A 148 -6.56 9.66 14.29
C TRP A 148 -6.11 10.09 12.88
N ARG A 149 -6.70 11.14 12.30
CA ARG A 149 -6.30 11.68 11.00
C ARG A 149 -4.85 12.20 11.00
N ILE A 150 -4.43 12.89 12.06
CA ILE A 150 -3.05 13.36 12.24
C ILE A 150 -2.11 12.15 12.35
N CYS A 151 -2.45 11.16 13.18
CA CYS A 151 -1.67 9.94 13.35
C CYS A 151 -1.48 9.18 12.02
N MET A 152 -2.55 9.02 11.23
CA MET A 152 -2.48 8.36 9.93
C MET A 152 -1.63 9.14 8.92
N ASN A 153 -1.72 10.48 8.91
CA ASN A 153 -0.84 11.31 8.08
C ASN A 153 0.63 11.21 8.51
N PHE A 154 0.90 11.12 9.81
CA PHE A 154 2.25 10.92 10.33
C PHE A 154 2.81 9.54 9.94
N MET A 155 2.00 8.48 10.04
CA MET A 155 2.36 7.14 9.56
C MET A 155 2.70 7.15 8.06
N LEU A 156 1.89 7.83 7.25
CA LEU A 156 2.14 8.00 5.82
C LEU A 156 3.44 8.76 5.54
N LEU A 157 3.73 9.80 6.32
CA LEU A 157 4.97 10.56 6.20
C LEU A 157 6.19 9.69 6.53
N ILE A 158 6.12 8.88 7.60
CA ILE A 158 7.18 7.92 7.93
C ILE A 158 7.38 6.93 6.79
N THR A 159 6.31 6.34 6.25
CA THR A 159 6.38 5.44 5.10
C THR A 159 7.04 6.12 3.89
N PHE A 160 6.70 7.38 3.62
CA PHE A 160 7.31 8.15 2.54
C PHE A 160 8.81 8.37 2.76
N ILE A 161 9.22 8.76 3.97
CA ILE A 161 10.64 8.97 4.33
C ILE A 161 11.42 7.67 4.25
N LEU A 162 10.90 6.57 4.78
CA LEU A 162 11.54 5.24 4.70
C LEU A 162 11.72 4.80 3.23
N GLN A 163 10.73 5.08 2.38
CA GLN A 163 10.81 4.72 0.98
C GLN A 163 11.79 5.60 0.20
N LEU A 164 11.85 6.90 0.52
CA LEU A 164 12.85 7.82 -0.03
C LEU A 164 14.26 7.42 0.39
N TYR A 165 14.47 7.12 1.68
CA TYR A 165 15.74 6.62 2.19
C TYR A 165 16.16 5.33 1.50
N GLY A 166 15.25 4.35 1.38
CA GLY A 166 15.51 3.12 0.65
C GLY A 166 15.88 3.36 -0.81
N SER A 167 15.24 4.32 -1.49
CA SER A 167 15.59 4.69 -2.87
C SER A 167 16.98 5.32 -2.97
N LEU A 168 17.36 6.16 -2.00
CA LEU A 168 18.69 6.79 -1.96
C LEU A 168 19.79 5.77 -1.65
N SER A 169 19.56 4.83 -0.74
CA SER A 169 20.51 3.74 -0.47
C SER A 169 20.77 2.90 -1.72
N PHE A 170 19.74 2.65 -2.54
CA PHE A 170 19.89 1.94 -3.82
C PHE A 170 20.69 2.75 -4.84
N TRP A 171 20.49 4.07 -4.90
CA TRP A 171 21.31 4.94 -5.75
C TRP A 171 22.78 4.87 -5.33
N GLN A 172 23.07 4.96 -4.03
CA GLN A 172 24.45 4.89 -3.53
C GLN A 172 25.12 3.54 -3.81
N ALA A 173 24.36 2.44 -3.72
CA ALA A 173 24.91 1.09 -3.91
C ALA A 173 25.06 0.67 -5.37
N TYR A 174 24.16 1.10 -6.25
CA TYR A 174 24.03 0.55 -7.61
C TYR A 174 24.00 1.62 -8.73
N GLY A 175 24.22 2.89 -8.37
CA GLY A 175 24.32 4.01 -9.31
C GLY A 175 22.97 4.56 -9.78
N PHE A 176 23.02 5.49 -10.74
CA PHE A 176 21.84 6.25 -11.18
C PHE A 176 20.80 5.37 -11.91
N MET A 177 21.25 4.35 -12.66
CA MET A 177 20.35 3.40 -13.34
C MET A 177 19.43 2.70 -12.33
N ALA A 178 19.97 2.29 -11.19
CA ALA A 178 19.22 1.68 -10.10
C ALA A 178 18.11 2.59 -9.56
N PHE A 179 18.37 3.89 -9.49
CA PHE A 179 17.39 4.86 -9.02
C PHE A 179 16.24 5.04 -10.02
N VAL A 180 16.53 5.14 -11.32
CA VAL A 180 15.50 5.34 -12.34
C VAL A 180 14.71 4.06 -12.62
N PHE A 181 15.42 2.93 -12.70
CA PHE A 181 14.86 1.62 -13.00
C PHE A 181 14.66 0.75 -11.75
N SER A 182 14.20 1.36 -10.65
CA SER A 182 13.59 0.62 -9.53
C SER A 182 12.10 0.93 -9.43
N PRO A 183 11.25 0.20 -10.17
CA PRO A 183 9.80 0.36 -10.09
C PRO A 183 9.26 0.13 -8.67
N VAL A 184 9.89 -0.77 -7.91
CA VAL A 184 9.46 -1.08 -6.54
C VAL A 184 9.77 0.07 -5.57
N LYS A 185 10.73 0.94 -5.88
CA LYS A 185 11.11 2.08 -5.05
C LYS A 185 10.61 3.40 -5.57
N THR A 186 11.21 3.88 -6.65
CA THR A 186 10.98 5.23 -7.16
C THR A 186 9.55 5.35 -7.66
N TRP A 187 9.04 4.33 -8.36
CA TRP A 187 7.66 4.40 -8.88
C TRP A 187 6.63 4.23 -7.77
N SER A 188 6.96 3.55 -6.67
CA SER A 188 6.07 3.46 -5.52
C SER A 188 5.89 4.81 -4.83
N LEU A 189 6.91 5.68 -4.82
CA LEU A 189 6.78 7.06 -4.35
C LEU A 189 5.79 7.86 -5.20
N PHE A 190 5.93 7.77 -6.52
CA PHE A 190 4.99 8.41 -7.47
C PHE A 190 3.57 7.88 -7.29
N LEU A 191 3.42 6.55 -7.16
CA LEU A 191 2.14 5.90 -6.91
C LEU A 191 1.50 6.39 -5.61
N LEU A 192 2.28 6.52 -4.53
CA LEU A 192 1.78 7.00 -3.24
C LEU A 192 1.23 8.43 -3.36
N ILE A 193 1.99 9.33 -4.00
CA ILE A 193 1.57 10.71 -4.25
C ILE A 193 0.29 10.72 -5.09
N PHE A 194 0.24 9.92 -6.15
CA PHE A 194 -0.92 9.79 -7.03
C PHE A 194 -2.17 9.32 -6.26
N LEU A 195 -2.05 8.22 -5.50
CA LEU A 195 -3.14 7.65 -4.71
C LEU A 195 -3.68 8.64 -3.67
N VAL A 196 -2.79 9.32 -2.95
CA VAL A 196 -3.17 10.30 -1.92
C VAL A 196 -3.84 11.52 -2.56
N ARG A 197 -3.38 11.98 -3.73
CA ARG A 197 -4.06 13.06 -4.46
C ARG A 197 -5.44 12.62 -4.95
N LYS A 198 -5.56 11.40 -5.46
CA LYS A 198 -6.83 10.86 -5.97
C LYS A 198 -7.85 10.68 -4.85
N VAL A 199 -7.45 10.09 -3.72
CA VAL A 199 -8.33 9.97 -2.54
C VAL A 199 -8.73 11.33 -1.99
N ARG A 200 -7.82 12.30 -1.89
CA ARG A 200 -8.17 13.66 -1.45
C ARG A 200 -9.20 14.32 -2.38
N LYS A 201 -9.07 14.16 -3.70
CA LYS A 201 -10.08 14.64 -4.67
C LYS A 201 -11.43 13.96 -4.49
N ILE A 202 -11.44 12.63 -4.33
CA ILE A 202 -12.68 11.87 -4.10
C ILE A 202 -13.37 12.31 -2.83
N VAL A 203 -12.63 12.67 -1.77
CA VAL A 203 -13.22 13.15 -0.51
C VAL A 203 -13.72 14.59 -0.61
N ALA A 204 -13.07 15.45 -1.40
CA ALA A 204 -13.48 16.84 -1.58
C ALA A 204 -14.69 17.02 -2.52
N SER A 205 -15.03 16.02 -3.34
CA SER A 205 -16.22 15.97 -4.20
C SER A 205 -17.41 15.34 -3.51
#